data_AF-G4YYA0-F1
#
_entry.id   AF-G4YYA0-F1
#
_cell.length_a   1.000
_cell.length_b   1.000
_cell.length_c   1.000
_cell.angle_alpha   90.00
_cell.angle_beta   90.00
_cell.angle_gamma   90.00
#
_symmetry.space_group_name_H-M   'P 1'
#
loop_
_entity.id
_entity.type
_entity.pdbx_description
1 polymer ?
#
loop_
_entity_poly.entity_id
_entity_poly.type
_entity_poly.pdbx_seq_one_letter_code
_entity_poly.pdbx_strand_id
1 'polypeptide(L)'
;SAAYLKTLARIAALDDRLGKDKPGVDINIPVRIIFSPGLAHIARCAGGDLKVLMDIRTAERTIRKQWKAYSDDDVLSPGALRCTFELSPMVADFDEWAVTSKTTEAMESLALGDVWFSQLSLAAELGPELEKDELQSRKTLGKLMTRVLNLGNRSRERSLGALGLFINAALKPGDFEAMCSAIALNQMTKNLSLGMWMDTHRWKWLAYSLFSKRARACSALQSLALLSIHNMRIAEMKEFAAILASEYPEEELFDCPRGAVEGREATLKRGAPIRWQFHDKGEAALTARAMVLDSSIPSVRTFSDDGESAWVNVLVPGYGRCQVQRGDLEFQEDNQDQSTQTTELTSLTLGFSACCAGTSSGLPVFLRAVGSTLKRLTLNGPRVDIDENWILESCPNIEELSTCGGLVDARLNFCGYRASNEPFPELNCYWDDVAALASDLQDPSNPLSNCVHRLRVRLNFIDGARRLKAAAKALLQMLRRNKSLEFLEVVVQPKYDGYFAEFRRHHRQPIGRALKPLPREGKAAFISVLSRQQATKTQEELRKPGIGQLNHVVKNIFAFAADPVLREVYFR
;
A
#
# COMPACT_ATOMS: atom_id res chain seq x y z
N SER A 1 5.02 14.40 -37.59
CA SER A 1 6.41 14.73 -37.99
C SER A 1 6.97 13.61 -38.86
N ALA A 2 7.52 13.92 -40.03
CA ALA A 2 8.09 12.90 -40.93
C ALA A 2 9.29 12.14 -40.30
N ALA A 3 10.10 12.83 -39.49
CA ALA A 3 11.22 12.21 -38.77
C ALA A 3 10.76 11.18 -37.72
N TYR A 4 9.63 11.46 -37.04
CA TYR A 4 9.01 10.54 -36.09
C TYR A 4 8.53 9.25 -36.79
N LEU A 5 7.76 9.39 -37.88
CA LEU A 5 7.27 8.23 -38.65
C LEU A 5 8.42 7.39 -39.22
N LYS A 6 9.48 8.02 -39.74
CA LYS A 6 10.69 7.33 -40.21
C LYS A 6 11.40 6.57 -39.09
N THR A 7 11.39 7.11 -37.87
CA THR A 7 12.01 6.45 -36.70
C THR A 7 11.18 5.26 -36.25
N LEU A 8 9.85 5.38 -36.18
CA LEU A 8 8.96 4.26 -35.87
C LEU A 8 9.10 3.12 -36.91
N ALA A 9 9.21 3.45 -38.19
CA ALA A 9 9.44 2.45 -39.24
C ALA A 9 10.77 1.69 -39.05
N ARG A 10 11.83 2.40 -38.63
CA ARG A 10 13.12 1.75 -38.29
C ARG A 10 13.01 0.84 -37.07
N ILE A 11 12.21 1.22 -36.07
CA ILE A 11 11.98 0.39 -34.87
C ILE A 11 11.15 -0.84 -35.24
N ALA A 12 10.08 -0.68 -36.02
CA ALA A 12 9.25 -1.79 -36.49
C ALA A 12 10.06 -2.82 -37.28
N ALA A 13 11.00 -2.36 -38.12
CA ALA A 13 11.90 -3.24 -38.88
C ALA A 13 12.88 -4.07 -38.03
N LEU A 14 13.03 -3.76 -36.74
CA LEU A 14 13.87 -4.53 -35.80
C LEU A 14 13.10 -5.63 -35.06
N ASP A 15 11.76 -5.67 -35.15
CA ASP A 15 10.92 -6.66 -34.49
C ASP A 15 10.30 -7.62 -35.51
N ASP A 16 10.74 -8.88 -35.51
CA ASP A 16 10.23 -9.92 -36.41
C ASP A 16 8.71 -10.19 -36.24
N ARG A 17 8.10 -9.67 -35.17
CA ARG A 17 6.65 -9.73 -34.91
C ARG A 17 5.85 -8.65 -35.65
N LEU A 18 6.51 -7.69 -36.28
CA LEU A 18 5.91 -6.55 -37.02
C LEU A 18 6.18 -6.60 -38.53
N GLY A 19 6.28 -7.80 -39.11
CA GLY A 19 6.44 -7.98 -40.56
C GLY A 19 5.28 -7.40 -41.39
N LYS A 20 5.52 -7.19 -42.70
CA LYS A 20 4.57 -6.56 -43.63
C LYS A 20 3.19 -7.25 -43.74
N ASP A 21 3.10 -8.52 -43.35
CA ASP A 21 1.87 -9.31 -43.39
C ASP A 21 1.21 -9.46 -41.99
N LYS A 22 1.78 -8.83 -40.96
CA LYS A 22 1.31 -8.91 -39.57
C LYS A 22 0.51 -7.65 -39.20
N PRO A 23 -0.48 -7.74 -38.29
CA PRO A 23 -1.24 -6.57 -37.86
C PRO A 23 -0.33 -5.48 -37.29
N GLY A 24 -0.64 -4.22 -37.58
CA GLY A 24 0.04 -3.10 -36.96
C GLY A 24 -0.19 -3.08 -35.45
N VAL A 25 0.76 -2.53 -34.70
CA VAL A 25 0.69 -2.44 -33.23
C VAL A 25 0.55 -1.00 -32.81
N ASP A 26 -0.48 -0.74 -32.00
CA ASP A 26 -0.62 0.52 -31.28
C ASP A 26 0.00 0.41 -29.89
N ILE A 27 0.93 1.30 -29.58
CA ILE A 27 1.57 1.38 -28.28
C ILE A 27 0.86 2.47 -27.49
N ASN A 28 0.08 2.07 -26.49
CA ASN A 28 -0.57 3.00 -25.59
C ASN A 28 0.44 3.51 -24.56
N ILE A 29 0.70 4.81 -24.58
CA ILE A 29 1.61 5.50 -23.66
C ILE A 29 0.75 6.23 -22.61
N PRO A 30 0.69 5.76 -21.36
CA PRO A 30 -0.09 6.43 -20.33
C PRO A 30 0.55 7.78 -19.96
N VAL A 31 -0.24 8.85 -20.05
CA VAL A 31 0.11 10.19 -19.57
C VAL A 31 -0.67 10.47 -18.30
N ARG A 32 0.04 10.77 -17.21
CA ARG A 32 -0.57 11.07 -15.91
C ARG A 32 -0.30 12.50 -15.52
N ILE A 33 -1.35 13.21 -15.12
CA ILE A 33 -1.23 14.56 -14.57
C ILE A 33 -1.01 14.44 -13.06
N ILE A 34 -0.06 15.21 -12.53
CA ILE A 34 0.16 15.35 -11.09
C ILE A 34 -0.17 16.79 -10.73
N PHE A 35 -1.16 16.95 -9.86
CA PHE A 35 -1.56 18.23 -9.31
C PHE A 35 -1.09 18.31 -7.85
N SER A 36 -0.22 19.27 -7.56
CA SER A 36 0.24 19.60 -6.21
C SER A 36 0.33 21.13 -6.11
N PRO A 37 -0.57 21.79 -5.38
CA PRO A 37 -0.54 23.22 -5.19
C PRO A 37 0.57 23.55 -4.18
N GLY A 38 1.67 24.14 -4.63
CA GLY A 38 2.74 24.54 -3.70
C GLY A 38 2.27 25.60 -2.70
N LEU A 39 2.93 25.66 -1.53
CA LEU A 39 2.73 26.62 -0.43
C LEU A 39 2.45 28.07 -0.87
N ALA A 40 3.15 28.56 -1.91
CA ALA A 40 2.99 29.92 -2.44
C ALA A 40 1.64 30.16 -3.15
N HIS A 41 0.98 29.10 -3.63
CA HIS A 41 -0.36 29.16 -4.20
C HIS A 41 -1.42 29.10 -3.09
N ILE A 42 -1.16 28.36 -2.00
CA ILE A 42 -2.07 28.22 -0.86
C ILE A 42 -2.15 29.52 -0.05
N ALA A 43 -1.01 30.16 0.21
CA ALA A 43 -0.97 31.46 0.89
C ALA A 43 -1.71 32.57 0.11
N ARG A 44 -1.77 32.48 -1.23
CA ARG A 44 -2.52 33.42 -2.09
C ARG A 44 -4.01 33.06 -2.22
N CYS A 45 -4.36 31.80 -1.96
CA CYS A 45 -5.72 31.28 -2.04
C CYS A 45 -6.33 31.02 -0.66
N ALA A 46 -5.89 31.73 0.37
CA ALA A 46 -6.49 31.74 1.70
C ALA A 46 -8.00 32.08 1.57
N GLY A 47 -8.83 31.05 1.45
CA GLY A 47 -10.22 31.15 1.00
C GLY A 47 -10.72 30.02 0.10
N GLY A 48 -9.85 29.08 -0.32
CA GLY A 48 -10.25 27.91 -1.10
C GLY A 48 -10.71 28.30 -2.50
N ASP A 49 -9.77 28.70 -3.35
CA ASP A 49 -10.08 29.05 -4.73
C ASP A 49 -10.51 27.79 -5.50
N LEU A 50 -11.82 27.53 -5.46
CA LEU A 50 -12.56 26.51 -6.23
C LEU A 50 -12.23 26.54 -7.72
N LYS A 51 -11.74 27.69 -8.23
CA LYS A 51 -11.34 27.83 -9.61
C LYS A 51 -10.29 26.79 -10.00
N VAL A 52 -9.35 26.46 -9.11
CA VAL A 52 -8.31 25.47 -9.44
C VAL A 52 -8.91 24.08 -9.70
N LEU A 53 -9.89 23.67 -8.88
CA LEU A 53 -10.58 22.39 -9.05
C LEU A 53 -11.44 22.39 -10.33
N MET A 54 -12.10 23.50 -10.65
CA MET A 54 -12.88 23.64 -11.89
C MET A 54 -11.99 23.74 -13.15
N ASP A 55 -10.83 24.38 -13.03
CA ASP A 55 -9.82 24.49 -14.09
C ASP A 55 -9.22 23.11 -14.39
N ILE A 56 -8.95 22.29 -13.36
CA ILE A 56 -8.53 20.89 -13.53
C ILE A 56 -9.56 20.10 -14.35
N ARG A 57 -10.84 20.18 -13.97
CA ARG A 57 -11.93 19.51 -14.71
C ARG A 57 -12.01 19.98 -16.16
N THR A 58 -11.87 21.28 -16.36
CA THR A 58 -11.93 21.90 -17.69
C THR A 58 -10.73 21.50 -18.54
N ALA A 59 -9.53 21.48 -17.95
CA ALA A 59 -8.31 21.04 -18.59
C ALA A 59 -8.40 19.56 -19.01
N GLU A 60 -8.83 18.67 -18.11
CA GLU A 60 -8.97 17.24 -18.44
C GLU A 60 -9.95 17.01 -19.59
N ARG A 61 -11.11 17.69 -19.57
CA ARG A 61 -12.10 17.62 -20.66
C ARG A 61 -11.55 18.15 -21.97
N THR A 62 -10.84 19.26 -21.93
CA THR A 62 -10.23 19.88 -23.12
C THR A 62 -9.20 18.95 -23.73
N ILE A 63 -8.33 18.39 -22.89
CA ILE A 63 -7.31 17.41 -23.27
C ILE A 63 -7.95 16.16 -23.88
N ARG A 64 -8.97 15.57 -23.24
CA ARG A 64 -9.70 14.41 -23.78
C ARG A 64 -10.38 14.72 -25.11
N LYS A 65 -10.97 15.91 -25.26
CA LYS A 65 -11.61 16.35 -26.51
C LYS A 65 -10.59 16.53 -27.63
N GLN A 66 -9.46 17.17 -27.34
CA GLN A 66 -8.37 17.32 -28.29
C GLN A 66 -7.81 15.95 -28.70
N TRP A 67 -7.56 15.05 -27.75
CA TRP A 67 -7.07 13.70 -28.07
C TRP A 67 -8.03 12.89 -28.92
N LYS A 68 -9.33 12.95 -28.67
CA LYS A 68 -10.33 12.30 -29.53
C LYS A 68 -10.34 12.86 -30.96
N ALA A 69 -10.06 14.16 -31.14
CA ALA A 69 -9.96 14.76 -32.46
C ALA A 69 -8.66 14.40 -33.21
N TYR A 70 -7.64 13.91 -32.50
CA TYR A 70 -6.38 13.43 -33.10
C TYR A 70 -6.35 11.91 -33.31
N SER A 71 -7.17 11.16 -32.59
CA SER A 71 -7.31 9.72 -32.73
C SER A 71 -8.33 9.41 -33.82
N ASP A 72 -7.94 9.54 -35.09
CA ASP A 72 -8.71 8.96 -36.18
C ASP A 72 -8.69 7.43 -36.04
N ASP A 73 -9.87 6.80 -36.10
CA ASP A 73 -10.12 5.35 -36.08
C ASP A 73 -9.59 4.62 -37.33
N ASP A 74 -8.51 5.12 -37.93
CA ASP A 74 -7.87 4.48 -39.07
C ASP A 74 -7.20 3.17 -38.61
N VAL A 75 -7.61 2.08 -39.27
CA VAL A 75 -7.00 0.76 -39.12
C VAL A 75 -5.51 0.88 -39.42
N LEU A 76 -4.67 0.53 -38.45
CA LEU A 76 -3.22 0.53 -38.62
C LEU A 76 -2.83 -0.35 -39.80
N SER A 77 -2.05 0.20 -40.72
CA SER A 77 -1.50 -0.57 -41.82
C SER A 77 -0.66 -1.75 -41.28
N PRO A 78 -0.72 -2.92 -41.94
CA PRO A 78 0.10 -4.08 -41.55
C PRO A 78 1.59 -3.72 -41.37
N GLY A 79 2.19 -4.20 -40.28
CA GLY A 79 3.58 -3.95 -39.91
C GLY A 79 3.88 -2.52 -39.42
N ALA A 80 2.88 -1.65 -39.29
CA ALA A 80 3.07 -0.29 -38.78
C ALA A 80 3.06 -0.22 -37.25
N LEU A 81 3.82 0.73 -36.71
CA LEU A 81 3.76 1.13 -35.30
C LEU A 81 3.06 2.49 -35.20
N ARG A 82 2.14 2.61 -34.24
CA ARG A 82 1.60 3.89 -33.76
C ARG A 82 1.85 3.99 -32.26
N CYS A 83 2.02 5.21 -31.76
CA CYS A 83 1.96 5.46 -30.33
C CYS A 83 0.76 6.36 -30.05
N THR A 84 -0.16 5.87 -29.24
CA THR A 84 -1.32 6.62 -28.79
C THR A 84 -1.13 7.01 -27.34
N PHE A 85 -1.21 8.30 -27.04
CA PHE A 85 -1.11 8.77 -25.66
C PHE A 85 -2.48 8.65 -25.00
N GLU A 86 -2.54 7.96 -23.86
CA GLU A 86 -3.78 7.74 -23.11
C GLU A 86 -3.73 8.51 -21.79
N LEU A 87 -4.72 9.36 -21.55
CA LEU A 87 -4.81 10.09 -20.30
C LEU A 87 -5.19 9.17 -19.15
N SER A 88 -4.22 8.88 -18.30
CA SER A 88 -4.39 8.14 -17.06
C SER A 88 -5.03 9.00 -15.97
N PRO A 89 -5.69 8.37 -14.98
CA PRO A 89 -6.31 9.09 -13.88
C PRO A 89 -5.30 9.93 -13.09
N MET A 90 -5.70 11.14 -12.71
CA MET A 90 -4.83 12.15 -12.12
C MET A 90 -4.33 11.76 -10.72
N VAL A 91 -3.16 12.27 -10.32
CA VAL A 91 -2.73 12.30 -8.91
C VAL A 91 -2.99 13.70 -8.40
N ALA A 92 -3.71 13.82 -7.27
CA ALA A 92 -3.96 15.11 -6.67
C ALA A 92 -3.55 15.14 -5.20
N ASP A 93 -2.82 16.18 -4.86
CA ASP A 93 -2.29 16.41 -3.54
C ASP A 93 -2.94 17.64 -2.91
N PHE A 94 -3.68 17.43 -1.84
CA PHE A 94 -4.36 18.46 -1.05
C PHE A 94 -4.04 18.29 0.45
N ASP A 95 -2.87 17.72 0.77
CA ASP A 95 -2.39 17.52 2.13
C ASP A 95 -2.17 18.82 2.93
N GLU A 96 -2.06 19.96 2.25
CA GLU A 96 -1.98 21.30 2.84
C GLU A 96 -3.31 22.08 2.79
N TRP A 97 -4.41 21.47 2.33
CA TRP A 97 -5.71 22.15 2.21
C TRP A 97 -6.67 21.75 3.33
N ALA A 98 -7.18 22.75 4.06
CA ALA A 98 -8.23 22.52 5.03
C ALA A 98 -9.56 22.09 4.37
N VAL A 99 -10.27 21.19 5.04
CA VAL A 99 -11.64 20.77 4.74
C VAL A 99 -12.58 21.92 5.06
N THR A 100 -13.32 22.38 4.05
CA THR A 100 -14.35 23.41 4.13
C THR A 100 -15.58 22.91 3.39
N SER A 101 -16.77 23.50 3.62
CA SER A 101 -17.95 23.12 2.85
C SER A 101 -17.74 23.32 1.35
N LYS A 102 -17.04 24.40 0.95
CA LYS A 102 -16.66 24.69 -0.43
C LYS A 102 -15.75 23.62 -1.05
N THR A 103 -14.70 23.20 -0.35
CA THR A 103 -13.78 22.18 -0.87
C THR A 103 -14.47 20.81 -0.96
N THR A 104 -15.34 20.47 0.00
CA THR A 104 -16.16 19.25 -0.08
C THR A 104 -17.12 19.27 -1.27
N GLU A 105 -17.85 20.36 -1.50
CA GLU A 105 -18.74 20.50 -2.67
C GLU A 105 -17.98 20.41 -4.00
N ALA A 106 -16.78 20.99 -4.05
CA ALA A 106 -15.90 20.89 -5.20
C ALA A 106 -15.46 19.44 -5.46
N MET A 107 -15.02 18.73 -4.42
CA MET A 107 -14.63 17.32 -4.51
C MET A 107 -15.81 16.45 -4.93
N GLU A 108 -17.01 16.71 -4.44
CA GLU A 108 -18.22 16.04 -4.91
C GLU A 108 -18.48 16.33 -6.40
N SER A 109 -18.35 17.58 -6.84
CA SER A 109 -18.52 17.96 -8.24
C SER A 109 -17.48 17.30 -9.16
N LEU A 110 -16.25 17.09 -8.67
CA LEU A 110 -15.21 16.38 -9.38
C LEU A 110 -15.50 14.88 -9.46
N ALA A 111 -15.84 14.26 -8.32
CA ALA A 111 -16.18 12.86 -8.26
C ALA A 111 -17.43 12.50 -9.07
N LEU A 112 -18.43 13.39 -9.11
CA LEU A 112 -19.63 13.28 -9.95
C LEU A 112 -19.37 13.71 -11.40
N GLY A 113 -18.28 14.43 -11.66
CA GLY A 113 -18.03 15.16 -12.89
C GLY A 113 -17.20 14.45 -13.96
N ASP A 114 -16.96 13.15 -13.79
CA ASP A 114 -16.09 12.27 -14.58
C ASP A 114 -14.58 12.61 -14.51
N VAL A 115 -14.14 13.42 -13.54
CA VAL A 115 -12.71 13.61 -13.24
C VAL A 115 -12.28 12.49 -12.34
N TRP A 116 -11.32 11.66 -12.78
CA TRP A 116 -10.93 10.45 -12.07
C TRP A 116 -9.51 10.56 -11.50
N PHE A 117 -9.36 10.25 -10.21
CA PHE A 117 -8.08 10.24 -9.51
C PHE A 117 -7.55 8.81 -9.39
N SER A 118 -6.28 8.59 -9.73
CA SER A 118 -5.57 7.37 -9.35
C SER A 118 -5.06 7.46 -7.92
N GLN A 119 -4.74 8.67 -7.44
CA GLN A 119 -4.28 8.92 -6.08
C GLN A 119 -4.80 10.28 -5.60
N LEU A 120 -5.20 10.32 -4.33
CA LEU A 120 -5.68 11.52 -3.67
C LEU A 120 -5.01 11.63 -2.30
N SER A 121 -4.43 12.79 -1.98
CA SER A 121 -3.97 13.11 -0.63
C SER A 121 -4.82 14.24 -0.05
N LEU A 122 -5.23 14.13 1.20
CA LEU A 122 -6.07 15.13 1.88
C LEU A 122 -5.50 15.44 3.26
N ALA A 123 -5.52 16.71 3.66
CA ALA A 123 -5.42 17.11 5.05
C ALA A 123 -6.77 16.86 5.74
N ALA A 124 -6.79 16.09 6.83
CA ALA A 124 -7.93 16.04 7.73
C ALA A 124 -7.84 17.18 8.75
N GLU A 125 -7.76 18.42 8.24
CA GLU A 125 -7.76 19.65 9.00
C GLU A 125 -9.04 20.43 8.69
N LEU A 126 -9.78 20.87 9.70
CA LEU A 126 -11.02 21.63 9.49
C LEU A 126 -10.69 23.10 9.26
N GLY A 127 -11.35 23.73 8.29
CA GLY A 127 -11.22 25.17 8.08
C GLY A 127 -11.86 25.99 9.20
N PRO A 128 -11.44 27.25 9.42
CA PRO A 128 -11.89 28.08 10.55
C PRO A 128 -13.40 28.30 10.64
N GLU A 129 -14.12 28.19 9.51
CA GLU A 129 -15.58 28.26 9.45
C GLU A 129 -16.24 27.04 10.10
N LEU A 130 -15.67 25.85 9.89
CA LEU A 130 -16.20 24.59 10.41
C LEU A 130 -15.83 24.37 11.88
N GLU A 131 -14.70 24.92 12.34
CA GLU A 131 -14.31 24.83 13.76
C GLU A 131 -15.35 25.45 14.71
N LYS A 132 -16.13 26.41 14.22
CA LYS A 132 -17.15 27.13 15.01
C LYS A 132 -18.53 26.46 15.02
N ASP A 133 -18.83 25.59 14.05
CA ASP A 133 -20.11 24.87 13.96
C ASP A 133 -19.83 23.36 13.84
N GLU A 134 -19.86 22.68 14.98
CA GLU A 134 -19.59 21.24 15.09
C GLU A 134 -20.56 20.37 14.28
N LEU A 135 -21.81 20.81 14.13
CA LEU A 135 -22.77 20.04 13.34
C LEU A 135 -22.45 20.17 11.86
N GLN A 136 -22.12 21.38 11.40
CA GLN A 136 -21.73 21.60 10.02
C GLN A 136 -20.37 20.93 9.71
N SER A 137 -19.43 20.92 10.65
CA SER A 137 -18.15 20.21 10.49
C SER A 137 -18.36 18.71 10.32
N ARG A 138 -19.15 18.09 11.21
CA ARG A 138 -19.45 16.65 11.14
C ARG A 138 -20.19 16.29 9.85
N LYS A 139 -21.16 17.10 9.43
CA LYS A 139 -21.85 16.91 8.14
C LYS A 139 -20.87 16.99 6.97
N THR A 140 -20.01 18.00 6.96
CA THR A 140 -19.09 18.25 5.84
C THR A 140 -18.03 17.16 5.75
N LEU A 141 -17.41 16.79 6.87
CA LEU A 141 -16.40 15.73 6.93
C LEU A 141 -17.00 14.37 6.60
N GLY A 142 -18.14 14.01 7.21
CA GLY A 142 -18.78 12.73 6.96
C GLY A 142 -19.24 12.56 5.52
N LYS A 143 -19.78 13.61 4.91
CA LYS A 143 -20.11 13.62 3.48
C LYS A 143 -18.86 13.39 2.62
N LEU A 144 -17.76 14.11 2.89
CA LEU A 144 -16.50 13.95 2.16
C LEU A 144 -15.96 12.51 2.26
N MET A 145 -15.85 11.97 3.48
CA MET A 145 -15.28 10.65 3.72
C MET A 145 -16.10 9.54 3.08
N THR A 146 -17.43 9.58 3.24
CA THR A 146 -18.32 8.58 2.63
C THR A 146 -18.28 8.67 1.09
N ARG A 147 -18.08 9.86 0.52
CA ARG A 147 -17.90 10.00 -0.94
C ARG A 147 -16.57 9.43 -1.40
N VAL A 148 -15.46 9.84 -0.80
CA VAL A 148 -14.12 9.40 -1.22
C VAL A 148 -13.95 7.89 -1.08
N LEU A 149 -14.52 7.29 -0.03
CA LEU A 149 -14.32 5.87 0.29
C LEU A 149 -15.40 4.94 -0.29
N ASN A 150 -16.65 5.42 -0.45
CA ASN A 150 -17.82 4.54 -0.65
C ASN A 150 -18.75 4.96 -1.80
N LEU A 151 -18.31 5.78 -2.77
CA LEU A 151 -19.15 6.23 -3.90
C LEU A 151 -19.90 5.05 -4.57
N GLY A 152 -21.21 4.99 -4.28
CA GLY A 152 -22.05 3.84 -4.56
C GLY A 152 -22.09 3.41 -6.02
N ASN A 153 -21.95 2.09 -6.24
CA ASN A 153 -22.39 1.28 -7.39
C ASN A 153 -22.20 1.82 -8.82
N ARG A 154 -21.30 2.79 -9.07
CA ARG A 154 -20.99 3.24 -10.43
C ARG A 154 -19.62 2.76 -10.86
N SER A 155 -19.63 1.64 -11.60
CA SER A 155 -18.54 1.03 -12.37
C SER A 155 -17.28 0.62 -11.60
N ARG A 156 -17.02 -0.69 -11.53
CA ARG A 156 -15.74 -1.29 -11.05
C ARG A 156 -14.48 -0.75 -11.73
N GLU A 157 -14.62 -0.08 -12.87
CA GLU A 157 -13.53 0.52 -13.64
C GLU A 157 -12.98 1.82 -13.03
N ARG A 158 -13.64 2.38 -12.00
CA ARG A 158 -13.29 3.66 -11.39
C ARG A 158 -12.98 3.51 -9.89
N SER A 159 -11.97 2.71 -9.52
CA SER A 159 -11.51 2.56 -8.11
C SER A 159 -10.35 3.50 -7.78
N LEU A 160 -10.37 4.18 -6.62
CA LEU A 160 -9.31 5.10 -6.21
C LEU A 160 -8.07 4.25 -5.88
N GLY A 161 -7.00 4.39 -6.65
CA GLY A 161 -5.83 3.53 -6.48
C GLY A 161 -5.18 3.70 -5.11
N ALA A 162 -5.02 4.94 -4.65
CA ALA A 162 -4.49 5.25 -3.34
C ALA A 162 -5.14 6.49 -2.70
N LEU A 163 -5.28 6.46 -1.38
CA LEU A 163 -5.71 7.59 -0.56
C LEU A 163 -4.63 7.87 0.49
N GLY A 164 -4.16 9.11 0.58
CA GLY A 164 -3.34 9.63 1.67
C GLY A 164 -4.18 10.54 2.56
N LEU A 165 -4.16 10.31 3.86
CA LEU A 165 -4.81 11.16 4.85
C LEU A 165 -3.77 11.62 5.87
N PHE A 166 -3.57 12.93 5.94
CA PHE A 166 -2.71 13.57 6.93
C PHE A 166 -3.58 14.19 8.01
N ILE A 167 -3.57 13.60 9.20
CA ILE A 167 -4.50 13.96 10.27
C ILE A 167 -3.83 14.91 11.24
N ASN A 168 -4.39 16.12 11.30
CA ASN A 168 -3.95 17.14 12.23
C ASN A 168 -4.21 16.68 13.69
N ALA A 169 -3.29 17.01 14.61
CA ALA A 169 -3.45 16.73 16.03
C ALA A 169 -4.69 17.40 16.63
N ALA A 170 -5.16 18.51 16.06
CA ALA A 170 -6.35 19.23 16.50
C ALA A 170 -7.68 18.55 16.12
N LEU A 171 -7.67 17.49 15.30
CA LEU A 171 -8.91 16.79 14.95
C LEU A 171 -9.53 16.16 16.20
N LYS A 172 -10.81 16.51 16.46
CA LYS A 172 -11.54 16.02 17.63
C LYS A 172 -11.71 14.50 17.58
N PRO A 173 -11.70 13.80 18.74
CA PRO A 173 -11.87 12.35 18.79
C PRO A 173 -13.07 11.88 17.98
N GLY A 174 -14.28 12.41 18.23
CA GLY A 174 -15.48 11.99 17.51
C GLY A 174 -15.45 12.18 15.99
N ASP A 175 -14.67 13.14 15.48
CA ASP A 175 -14.52 13.33 14.03
C ASP A 175 -13.56 12.29 13.43
N PHE A 176 -12.57 11.87 14.21
CA PHE A 176 -11.73 10.71 13.89
C PHE A 176 -12.53 9.40 13.91
N GLU A 177 -13.40 9.19 14.90
CA GLU A 177 -14.32 8.05 14.96
C GLU A 177 -15.22 7.99 13.73
N ALA A 178 -15.77 9.16 13.36
CA ALA A 178 -16.61 9.32 12.18
C ALA A 178 -15.86 8.94 10.90
N MET A 179 -14.63 9.40 10.74
CA MET A 179 -13.76 9.01 9.63
C MET A 179 -13.47 7.50 9.62
N CYS A 180 -13.08 6.92 10.76
CA CYS A 180 -12.80 5.48 10.89
C CYS A 180 -14.02 4.61 10.57
N SER A 181 -15.22 5.04 10.94
CA SER A 181 -16.46 4.32 10.59
C SER A 181 -16.71 4.26 9.09
N ALA A 182 -16.27 5.27 8.31
CA ALA A 182 -16.32 5.21 6.84
C ALA A 182 -15.23 4.31 6.26
N ILE A 183 -14.01 4.34 6.84
CA ILE A 183 -12.87 3.51 6.41
C ILE A 183 -13.18 2.03 6.55
N ALA A 184 -13.90 1.62 7.60
CA ALA A 184 -14.34 0.25 7.81
C ALA A 184 -15.16 -0.33 6.64
N LEU A 185 -15.80 0.53 5.84
CA LEU A 185 -16.64 0.14 4.71
C LEU A 185 -16.05 0.52 3.36
N ASN A 186 -14.79 0.97 3.31
CA ASN A 186 -14.14 1.49 2.11
C ASN A 186 -14.21 0.51 0.92
N GLN A 187 -14.92 0.87 -0.15
CA GLN A 187 -15.01 0.06 -1.37
C GLN A 187 -14.14 0.57 -2.52
N MET A 188 -13.64 1.80 -2.41
CA MET A 188 -12.98 2.48 -3.52
C MET A 188 -11.46 2.37 -3.48
N THR A 189 -10.86 2.29 -2.27
CA THR A 189 -9.41 2.45 -2.09
C THR A 189 -8.71 1.13 -1.80
N LYS A 190 -7.66 0.80 -2.56
CA LYS A 190 -6.81 -0.37 -2.27
C LYS A 190 -5.58 -0.06 -1.42
N ASN A 191 -5.07 1.17 -1.51
CA ASN A 191 -3.88 1.60 -0.78
C ASN A 191 -4.20 2.82 0.09
N LEU A 192 -4.12 2.68 1.40
CA LEU A 192 -4.35 3.78 2.34
C LEU A 192 -3.04 4.17 3.02
N SER A 193 -2.75 5.47 3.07
CA SER A 193 -1.67 6.04 3.88
C SER A 193 -2.28 6.97 4.93
N LEU A 194 -1.88 6.79 6.17
CA LEU A 194 -2.31 7.58 7.32
C LEU A 194 -1.09 8.18 7.99
N GLY A 195 -0.96 9.50 7.98
CA GLY A 195 0.04 10.23 8.76
C GLY A 195 -0.61 10.93 9.93
N MET A 196 -0.34 10.49 11.16
CA MET A 196 -0.92 11.10 12.35
C MET A 196 -0.14 10.80 13.63
N TRP A 197 -0.34 11.63 14.65
CA TRP A 197 0.06 11.30 16.02
C TRP A 197 -0.82 10.18 16.57
N MET A 198 -0.21 9.17 17.19
CA MET A 198 -0.90 7.99 17.69
C MET A 198 -1.11 8.09 19.21
N ASP A 199 -2.32 7.78 19.66
CA ASP A 199 -2.70 7.61 21.06
C ASP A 199 -3.51 6.31 21.23
N THR A 200 -3.84 5.94 22.48
CA THR A 200 -4.59 4.72 22.78
C THR A 200 -5.95 4.67 22.06
N HIS A 201 -6.66 5.79 22.02
CA HIS A 201 -7.98 5.87 21.40
C HIS A 201 -7.90 5.64 19.89
N ARG A 202 -6.93 6.28 19.22
CA ARG A 202 -6.68 6.10 17.78
C ARG A 202 -6.30 4.67 17.45
N TRP A 203 -5.48 4.01 18.28
CA TRP A 203 -5.13 2.61 18.07
C TRP A 203 -6.36 1.67 18.10
N LYS A 204 -7.28 1.83 19.07
CA LYS A 204 -8.52 1.04 19.11
C LYS A 204 -9.35 1.20 17.83
N TRP A 205 -9.50 2.44 17.38
CA TRP A 205 -10.26 2.75 16.18
C TRP A 205 -9.59 2.28 14.88
N LEU A 206 -8.26 2.27 14.81
CA LEU A 206 -7.55 1.63 13.70
C LEU A 206 -7.72 0.11 13.72
N ALA A 207 -7.73 -0.53 14.89
CA ALA A 207 -8.04 -1.96 15.00
C ALA A 207 -9.41 -2.27 14.39
N TYR A 208 -10.42 -1.47 14.76
CA TYR A 208 -11.75 -1.60 14.22
C TYR A 208 -11.81 -1.34 12.71
N SER A 209 -11.35 -0.16 12.28
CA SER A 209 -11.59 0.32 10.91
C SER A 209 -10.76 -0.38 9.83
N LEU A 210 -9.61 -0.98 10.20
CA LEU A 210 -8.69 -1.56 9.24
C LEU A 210 -8.57 -3.10 9.34
N PHE A 211 -8.83 -3.67 10.52
CA PHE A 211 -8.51 -5.08 10.79
C PHE A 211 -9.69 -5.93 11.29
N SER A 212 -10.76 -5.31 11.82
CA SER A 212 -11.91 -6.05 12.35
C SER A 212 -12.56 -7.00 11.33
N LYS A 213 -13.38 -7.94 11.81
CA LYS A 213 -14.19 -8.81 10.94
C LYS A 213 -15.02 -8.01 9.94
N ARG A 214 -15.64 -6.92 10.39
CA ARG A 214 -16.40 -5.99 9.54
C ARG A 214 -15.51 -5.36 8.47
N ALA A 215 -14.36 -4.81 8.84
CA ALA A 215 -13.44 -4.21 7.88
C ALA A 215 -12.96 -5.22 6.82
N ARG A 216 -12.64 -6.46 7.20
CA ARG A 216 -12.23 -7.50 6.25
C ARG A 216 -13.33 -7.95 5.29
N ALA A 217 -14.59 -7.92 5.75
CA ALA A 217 -15.75 -8.27 4.93
C ALA A 217 -16.19 -7.12 4.01
N CYS A 218 -16.03 -5.87 4.46
CA CYS A 218 -16.61 -4.69 3.82
C CYS A 218 -15.59 -3.71 3.24
N SER A 219 -14.28 -3.93 3.36
CA SER A 219 -13.26 -3.04 2.82
C SER A 219 -12.52 -3.67 1.64
N ALA A 220 -12.18 -2.87 0.64
CA ALA A 220 -11.36 -3.24 -0.52
C ALA A 220 -9.85 -3.02 -0.27
N LEU A 221 -9.47 -2.69 0.97
CA LEU A 221 -8.11 -2.32 1.35
C LEU A 221 -7.14 -3.51 1.28
N GLN A 222 -6.00 -3.32 0.60
CA GLN A 222 -4.96 -4.35 0.43
C GLN A 222 -3.59 -3.90 0.93
N SER A 223 -3.32 -2.59 0.95
CA SER A 223 -2.09 -2.01 1.45
C SER A 223 -2.35 -0.84 2.40
N LEU A 224 -1.62 -0.82 3.51
CA LEU A 224 -1.69 0.22 4.54
C LEU A 224 -0.30 0.79 4.80
N ALA A 225 -0.19 2.11 4.91
CA ALA A 225 0.97 2.79 5.45
C ALA A 225 0.55 3.63 6.66
N LEU A 226 1.08 3.33 7.84
CA LEU A 226 0.95 4.14 9.04
C LEU A 226 2.26 4.91 9.22
N LEU A 227 2.20 6.23 9.12
CA LEU A 227 3.36 7.12 9.14
C LEU A 227 3.33 8.02 10.38
N SER A 228 4.51 8.48 10.79
CA SER A 228 4.71 9.34 11.97
C SER A 228 4.32 8.67 13.30
N ILE A 229 4.57 7.36 13.43
CA ILE A 229 4.35 6.64 14.69
C ILE A 229 5.38 7.10 15.72
N HIS A 230 4.91 7.76 16.79
CA HIS A 230 5.78 8.17 17.90
C HIS A 230 5.86 7.11 18.99
N ASN A 231 4.73 6.52 19.39
CA ASN A 231 4.67 5.52 20.44
C ASN A 231 3.79 4.34 20.02
N MET A 232 4.28 3.15 20.34
CA MET A 232 3.59 1.87 20.22
C MET A 232 3.93 1.05 21.46
N ARG A 233 3.14 1.22 22.52
CA ARG A 233 3.35 0.57 23.82
C ARG A 233 2.62 -0.77 23.88
N ILE A 234 3.13 -1.69 24.71
CA ILE A 234 2.52 -3.01 24.93
C ILE A 234 1.05 -2.88 25.38
N ALA A 235 0.74 -1.94 26.28
CA ALA A 235 -0.63 -1.73 26.78
C ALA A 235 -1.60 -1.35 25.66
N GLU A 236 -1.23 -0.39 24.81
CA GLU A 236 -2.03 0.03 23.65
C GLU A 236 -2.25 -1.12 22.68
N MET A 237 -1.22 -1.94 22.44
CA MET A 237 -1.32 -3.07 21.50
C MET A 237 -2.12 -4.25 22.05
N LYS A 238 -2.22 -4.40 23.37
CA LYS A 238 -3.15 -5.35 24.00
C LYS A 238 -4.59 -4.92 23.81
N GLU A 239 -4.90 -3.63 23.97
CA GLU A 239 -6.24 -3.09 23.70
C GLU A 239 -6.59 -3.20 22.21
N PHE A 240 -5.64 -2.89 21.32
CA PHE A 240 -5.78 -3.11 19.88
C PHE A 240 -6.14 -4.57 19.57
N ALA A 241 -5.39 -5.52 20.16
CA ALA A 241 -5.62 -6.95 19.94
C ALA A 241 -6.96 -7.42 20.50
N ALA A 242 -7.41 -6.86 21.63
CA ALA A 242 -8.72 -7.15 22.21
C ALA A 242 -9.86 -6.77 21.23
N ILE A 243 -9.84 -5.55 20.68
CA ILE A 243 -10.82 -5.11 19.68
C ILE A 243 -10.82 -6.03 18.45
N LEU A 244 -9.64 -6.46 17.99
CA LEU A 244 -9.53 -7.35 16.84
C LEU A 244 -10.12 -8.75 17.10
N ALA A 245 -9.97 -9.25 18.33
CA ALA A 245 -10.46 -10.55 18.76
C ALA A 245 -11.95 -10.53 19.14
N SER A 246 -12.53 -9.35 19.37
CA SER A 246 -13.93 -9.18 19.76
C SER A 246 -14.90 -9.66 18.69
N GLU A 247 -15.98 -10.30 19.13
CA GLU A 247 -17.16 -10.55 18.30
C GLU A 247 -18.01 -9.28 18.10
N TYR A 248 -17.89 -8.31 19.01
CA TYR A 248 -18.70 -7.09 19.07
C TYR A 248 -17.84 -5.84 19.26
N PRO A 249 -16.91 -5.57 18.33
CA PRO A 249 -15.94 -4.50 18.49
C PRO A 249 -16.59 -3.11 18.56
N GLU A 250 -17.77 -2.91 17.97
CA GLU A 250 -18.51 -1.64 18.09
C GLU A 250 -18.86 -1.31 19.53
N GLU A 251 -19.21 -2.30 20.35
CA GLU A 251 -19.61 -2.07 21.75
C GLU A 251 -18.38 -1.87 22.63
N GLU A 252 -17.31 -2.63 22.39
CA GLU A 252 -16.03 -2.47 23.10
C GLU A 252 -15.36 -1.12 22.82
N LEU A 253 -15.55 -0.53 21.64
CA LEU A 253 -15.05 0.81 21.34
C LEU A 253 -15.63 1.89 22.26
N PHE A 254 -16.84 1.67 22.77
CA PHE A 254 -17.60 2.64 23.57
C PHE A 254 -17.96 2.13 24.97
N ASP A 255 -17.36 1.02 25.39
CA ASP A 255 -17.65 0.32 26.65
C ASP A 255 -19.17 0.11 26.88
N CYS A 256 -19.91 -0.19 25.81
CA CYS A 256 -21.35 -0.39 25.87
C CYS A 256 -21.71 -1.80 26.38
N PRO A 257 -22.67 -1.93 27.31
CA PRO A 257 -23.11 -3.23 27.79
C PRO A 257 -23.90 -3.98 26.70
N ARG A 258 -23.90 -5.31 26.82
CA ARG A 258 -24.64 -6.21 25.91
C ARG A 258 -26.14 -6.16 26.17
N GLY A 259 -26.91 -6.04 25.10
CA GLY A 259 -28.37 -6.12 25.08
C GLY A 259 -28.90 -7.53 24.81
N ALA A 260 -30.23 -7.66 24.79
CA ALA A 260 -30.96 -8.89 24.48
C ALA A 260 -31.11 -9.14 22.96
N VAL A 261 -31.15 -8.07 22.16
CA VAL A 261 -31.22 -8.14 20.69
C VAL A 261 -29.84 -7.89 20.11
N GLU A 262 -29.39 -8.79 19.25
CA GLU A 262 -28.09 -8.71 18.58
C GLU A 262 -27.97 -7.52 17.61
N GLY A 263 -26.77 -6.94 17.54
CA GLY A 263 -26.44 -5.88 16.59
C GLY A 263 -26.46 -6.39 15.14
N ARG A 264 -27.08 -5.64 14.24
CA ARG A 264 -27.33 -6.03 12.83
C ARG A 264 -27.06 -4.87 11.87
N GLU A 265 -26.95 -5.19 10.59
CA GLU A 265 -26.88 -4.15 9.54
C GLU A 265 -28.27 -3.62 9.20
N ALA A 266 -28.35 -2.32 8.99
CA ALA A 266 -29.57 -1.63 8.59
C ALA A 266 -29.26 -0.51 7.60
N THR A 267 -30.31 -0.07 6.90
CA THR A 267 -30.32 1.17 6.13
C THR A 267 -31.07 2.22 6.93
N LEU A 268 -30.44 3.37 7.18
CA LEU A 268 -31.10 4.50 7.82
C LEU A 268 -31.89 5.30 6.77
N LYS A 269 -33.17 5.56 7.08
CA LYS A 269 -34.07 6.31 6.20
C LYS A 269 -33.59 7.75 5.97
N ARG A 270 -33.87 8.25 4.77
CA ARG A 270 -33.67 9.66 4.41
C ARG A 270 -34.50 10.56 5.34
N GLY A 271 -33.90 11.65 5.82
CA GLY A 271 -34.61 12.63 6.64
C GLY A 271 -34.80 12.23 8.11
N ALA A 272 -34.29 11.06 8.53
CA ALA A 272 -34.38 10.61 9.91
C ALA A 272 -33.59 11.52 10.86
N PRO A 273 -34.10 11.81 12.08
CA PRO A 273 -33.37 12.57 13.09
C PRO A 273 -32.27 11.71 13.74
N ILE A 274 -31.04 12.24 13.73
CA ILE A 274 -29.85 11.57 14.27
C ILE A 274 -29.31 12.37 15.46
N ARG A 275 -29.20 11.74 16.63
CA ARG A 275 -28.47 12.28 17.78
C ARG A 275 -27.01 11.86 17.66
N TRP A 276 -26.10 12.82 17.66
CA TRP A 276 -24.68 12.58 17.33
C TRP A 276 -23.72 13.12 18.40
N GLN A 277 -24.22 13.93 19.35
CA GLN A 277 -23.46 14.41 20.50
C GLN A 277 -23.74 13.53 21.72
N PHE A 278 -22.69 13.18 22.43
CA PHE A 278 -22.72 12.41 23.66
C PHE A 278 -21.91 13.13 24.74
N HIS A 279 -22.36 13.04 25.98
CA HIS A 279 -21.63 13.49 27.15
C HIS A 279 -20.54 12.49 27.54
N ASP A 280 -19.61 12.88 28.42
CA ASP A 280 -18.49 12.04 28.87
C ASP A 280 -18.92 10.71 29.50
N LYS A 281 -20.18 10.60 29.95
CA LYS A 281 -20.78 9.37 30.47
C LYS A 281 -21.37 8.45 29.39
N GLY A 282 -21.24 8.80 28.10
CA GLY A 282 -21.82 8.06 26.97
C GLY A 282 -23.32 8.29 26.76
N GLU A 283 -23.93 9.23 27.48
CA GLU A 283 -25.35 9.60 27.34
C GLU A 283 -25.54 10.63 26.21
N ALA A 284 -26.58 10.48 25.39
CA ALA A 284 -26.84 11.41 24.29
C ALA A 284 -27.25 12.80 24.80
N ALA A 285 -26.66 13.84 24.22
CA ALA A 285 -27.00 15.23 24.54
C ALA A 285 -28.37 15.59 23.93
N LEU A 286 -29.45 15.45 24.72
CA LEU A 286 -30.83 15.64 24.26
C LEU A 286 -31.16 17.08 23.83
N THR A 287 -30.39 18.06 24.33
CA THR A 287 -30.55 19.48 23.99
C THR A 287 -29.83 19.87 22.70
N ALA A 288 -28.98 19.00 22.16
CA ALA A 288 -28.25 19.25 20.93
C ALA A 288 -29.17 19.20 19.71
N ARG A 289 -28.88 20.03 18.70
CA ARG A 289 -29.61 20.01 17.43
C ARG A 289 -29.40 18.66 16.73
N ALA A 290 -30.50 17.96 16.47
CA ALA A 290 -30.47 16.72 15.72
C ALA A 290 -29.88 16.93 14.32
N MET A 291 -29.07 15.99 13.87
CA MET A 291 -28.55 15.94 12.52
C MET A 291 -29.59 15.26 11.62
N VAL A 292 -29.86 15.86 10.46
CA VAL A 292 -30.73 15.30 9.42
C VAL A 292 -29.94 15.26 8.12
N LEU A 293 -30.03 14.13 7.41
CA LEU A 293 -29.31 13.87 6.18
C LEU A 293 -30.28 13.65 5.02
N ASP A 294 -29.93 14.21 3.86
CA ASP A 294 -30.81 14.27 2.68
C ASP A 294 -30.82 12.98 1.85
N SER A 295 -30.05 11.96 2.24
CA SER A 295 -29.98 10.66 1.59
C SER A 295 -30.14 9.55 2.61
N SER A 296 -30.67 8.40 2.18
CA SER A 296 -30.57 7.17 2.98
C SER A 296 -29.11 6.74 3.11
N ILE A 297 -28.78 6.07 4.22
CA ILE A 297 -27.43 5.61 4.51
C ILE A 297 -27.46 4.09 4.64
N PRO A 298 -26.87 3.34 3.70
CA PRO A 298 -26.76 1.89 3.83
C PRO A 298 -25.67 1.49 4.83
N SER A 299 -25.69 0.23 5.24
CA SER A 299 -24.65 -0.40 6.07
C SER A 299 -24.39 0.33 7.40
N VAL A 300 -25.46 0.86 8.00
CA VAL A 300 -25.45 1.33 9.39
C VAL A 300 -25.42 0.11 10.31
N ARG A 301 -24.52 0.12 11.30
CA ARG A 301 -24.38 -0.98 12.25
C ARG A 301 -25.10 -0.64 13.54
N THR A 302 -26.09 -1.42 13.94
CA THR A 302 -26.72 -1.28 15.25
C THR A 302 -25.88 -1.98 16.33
N PHE A 303 -25.91 -1.43 17.54
CA PHE A 303 -25.37 -2.11 18.71
C PHE A 303 -26.44 -3.07 19.23
N SER A 304 -26.05 -3.99 20.11
CA SER A 304 -27.03 -4.77 20.85
C SER A 304 -27.85 -3.85 21.77
N ASP A 305 -29.14 -4.16 21.89
CA ASP A 305 -30.09 -3.36 22.67
C ASP A 305 -31.13 -4.24 23.36
N ASP A 306 -32.06 -3.62 24.09
CA ASP A 306 -33.14 -4.30 24.82
C ASP A 306 -34.29 -4.81 23.93
N GLY A 307 -34.32 -4.46 22.64
CA GLY A 307 -35.40 -4.74 21.71
C GLY A 307 -36.64 -3.85 21.85
N GLU A 308 -36.72 -3.02 22.89
CA GLU A 308 -37.91 -2.25 23.25
C GLU A 308 -37.68 -0.74 23.11
N SER A 309 -36.46 -0.28 23.39
CA SER A 309 -36.10 1.13 23.35
C SER A 309 -36.35 1.73 21.97
N ALA A 310 -36.98 2.92 21.96
CA ALA A 310 -37.29 3.65 20.74
C ALA A 310 -36.02 4.22 20.07
N TRP A 311 -35.03 4.62 20.87
CA TRP A 311 -33.74 5.14 20.40
C TRP A 311 -32.67 4.07 20.57
N VAL A 312 -31.95 3.79 19.50
CA VAL A 312 -30.95 2.72 19.45
C VAL A 312 -29.59 3.29 19.11
N ASN A 313 -28.54 2.77 19.75
CA ASN A 313 -27.16 3.15 19.44
C ASN A 313 -26.75 2.52 18.11
N VAL A 314 -26.16 3.33 17.24
CA VAL A 314 -25.72 2.92 15.92
C VAL A 314 -24.36 3.53 15.58
N LEU A 315 -23.59 2.82 14.77
CA LEU A 315 -22.44 3.38 14.07
C LEU A 315 -22.85 3.73 12.64
N VAL A 316 -22.84 5.02 12.32
CA VAL A 316 -23.21 5.53 11.00
C VAL A 316 -21.94 5.83 10.21
N PRO A 317 -21.74 5.21 9.02
CA PRO A 317 -20.53 5.39 8.23
C PRO A 317 -20.27 6.86 7.86
N GLY A 318 -19.11 7.38 8.27
CA GLY A 318 -18.72 8.78 8.08
C GLY A 318 -19.21 9.73 9.17
N TYR A 319 -20.04 9.26 10.10
CA TYR A 319 -20.64 10.11 11.15
C TYR A 319 -20.40 9.58 12.57
N GLY A 320 -19.86 8.37 12.71
CA GLY A 320 -19.42 7.81 13.99
C GLY A 320 -20.59 7.30 14.82
N ARG A 321 -20.46 7.32 16.15
CA ARG A 321 -21.53 6.90 17.07
C ARG A 321 -22.69 7.87 16.98
N CYS A 322 -23.90 7.33 16.88
CA CYS A 322 -25.14 8.08 16.86
C CYS A 322 -26.25 7.31 17.60
N GLN A 323 -27.36 7.99 17.91
CA GLN A 323 -28.64 7.36 18.19
C GLN A 323 -29.67 7.75 17.13
N VAL A 324 -30.46 6.78 16.72
CA VAL A 324 -31.56 6.95 15.74
C VAL A 324 -32.81 6.25 16.26
N GLN A 325 -33.97 6.58 15.71
CA GLN A 325 -35.19 5.88 16.06
C GLN A 325 -35.22 4.50 15.41
N ARG A 326 -35.65 3.48 16.16
CA ARG A 326 -35.79 2.10 15.65
C ARG A 326 -36.68 2.03 14.41
N GLY A 327 -37.74 2.83 14.36
CA GLY A 327 -38.66 2.90 13.20
C GLY A 327 -38.04 3.50 11.94
N ASP A 328 -36.89 4.16 12.05
CA ASP A 328 -36.16 4.75 10.92
C ASP A 328 -35.08 3.81 10.34
N LEU A 329 -34.95 2.60 10.89
CA LEU A 329 -34.04 1.57 10.43
C LEU A 329 -34.77 0.51 9.60
N GLU A 330 -34.22 0.25 8.41
CA GLU A 330 -34.65 -0.83 7.52
C GLU A 330 -33.60 -1.93 7.57
N PHE A 331 -33.91 -3.03 8.25
CA PHE A 331 -33.01 -4.17 8.35
C PHE A 331 -33.00 -4.94 7.01
N GLN A 332 -31.80 -5.32 6.56
CA GLN A 332 -31.67 -6.17 5.39
C GLN A 332 -32.06 -7.60 5.75
N GLU A 333 -32.82 -8.28 4.90
CA GLU A 333 -33.07 -9.72 5.04
C GLU A 333 -31.74 -10.48 4.85
N ASP A 334 -31.47 -11.47 5.72
CA ASP A 334 -30.26 -12.31 5.67
C ASP A 334 -30.23 -13.15 4.39
N ASN A 335 -29.84 -12.53 3.27
CA ASN A 335 -29.50 -13.25 2.05
C ASN A 335 -28.12 -13.89 2.23
N GLN A 336 -28.12 -15.12 2.73
CA GLN A 336 -26.94 -15.95 3.04
C GLN A 336 -26.04 -16.29 1.82
N ASP A 337 -26.37 -15.82 0.61
CA ASP A 337 -25.75 -16.25 -0.65
C ASP A 337 -24.86 -15.19 -1.35
N GLN A 338 -24.48 -14.11 -0.69
CA GLN A 338 -23.37 -13.30 -1.21
C GLN A 338 -22.05 -13.88 -0.70
N SER A 339 -21.34 -14.60 -1.58
CA SER A 339 -19.93 -14.92 -1.38
C SER A 339 -19.17 -13.63 -1.12
N THR A 340 -19.02 -13.25 0.15
CA THR A 340 -18.27 -12.08 0.55
C THR A 340 -16.82 -12.39 0.20
N GLN A 341 -16.35 -11.81 -0.90
CA GLN A 341 -14.92 -11.77 -1.19
C GLN A 341 -14.28 -10.98 -0.05
N THR A 342 -13.78 -11.71 0.95
CA THR A 342 -12.95 -11.14 2.01
C THR A 342 -11.70 -10.59 1.37
N THR A 343 -11.51 -9.27 1.46
CA THR A 343 -10.26 -8.67 1.00
C THR A 343 -9.31 -8.64 2.19
N GLU A 344 -8.15 -9.27 2.02
CA GLU A 344 -7.13 -9.32 3.06
C GLU A 344 -6.09 -8.22 2.86
N LEU A 345 -5.73 -7.55 3.96
CA LEU A 345 -4.62 -6.63 3.99
C LEU A 345 -3.31 -7.44 3.89
N THR A 346 -2.62 -7.32 2.76
CA THR A 346 -1.41 -8.12 2.49
C THR A 346 -0.11 -7.30 2.56
N SER A 347 -0.21 -5.98 2.70
CA SER A 347 0.93 -5.09 2.63
C SER A 347 0.84 -4.02 3.71
N LEU A 348 1.87 -3.93 4.56
CA LEU A 348 1.92 -2.98 5.67
C LEU A 348 3.24 -2.20 5.67
N THR A 349 3.14 -0.89 5.85
CA THR A 349 4.29 -0.01 6.12
C THR A 349 4.09 0.68 7.47
N LEU A 350 5.06 0.58 8.35
CA LEU A 350 5.11 1.28 9.64
C LEU A 350 6.28 2.26 9.62
N GLY A 351 5.96 3.55 9.66
CA GLY A 351 6.93 4.65 9.70
C GLY A 351 6.99 5.29 11.09
N PHE A 352 8.03 4.98 11.85
CA PHE A 352 8.31 5.60 13.14
C PHE A 352 9.00 6.95 12.97
N SER A 353 8.59 7.92 13.77
CA SER A 353 9.13 9.28 13.72
C SER A 353 10.59 9.30 14.19
N ALA A 354 11.47 9.93 13.40
CA ALA A 354 12.89 10.06 13.73
C ALA A 354 13.17 11.19 14.75
N CYS A 355 12.19 12.04 15.05
CA CYS A 355 12.39 13.29 15.79
C CYS A 355 12.32 13.13 17.32
N CYS A 356 11.89 11.98 17.83
CA CYS A 356 11.71 11.76 19.28
C CYS A 356 12.16 10.34 19.66
N ALA A 357 12.60 10.14 20.92
CA ALA A 357 12.86 8.83 21.51
C ALA A 357 11.54 8.08 21.75
N GLY A 358 10.89 7.67 20.67
CA GLY A 358 9.66 6.90 20.68
C GLY A 358 9.88 5.46 21.17
N THR A 359 8.83 4.84 21.69
CA THR A 359 8.87 3.42 22.12
C THR A 359 8.17 2.53 21.09
N SER A 360 8.84 1.46 20.66
CA SER A 360 8.32 0.43 19.75
C SER A 360 8.03 -0.92 20.44
N SER A 361 8.02 -0.96 21.77
CA SER A 361 7.90 -2.19 22.58
C SER A 361 6.61 -2.99 22.35
N GLY A 362 5.57 -2.37 21.82
CA GLY A 362 4.31 -3.01 21.44
C GLY A 362 4.33 -3.70 20.07
N LEU A 363 5.33 -3.44 19.22
CA LEU A 363 5.45 -4.03 17.88
C LEU A 363 5.32 -5.56 17.92
N PRO A 364 5.89 -6.26 18.92
CA PRO A 364 5.67 -7.68 19.10
C PRO A 364 4.23 -8.16 19.21
N VAL A 365 3.44 -7.42 19.98
CA VAL A 365 2.04 -7.74 20.20
C VAL A 365 1.23 -7.40 18.95
N PHE A 366 1.55 -6.29 18.29
CA PHE A 366 0.89 -5.84 17.08
C PHE A 366 1.05 -6.83 15.91
N LEU A 367 2.29 -7.23 15.55
CA LEU A 367 2.47 -8.16 14.43
C LEU A 367 1.92 -9.55 14.72
N ARG A 368 1.87 -9.99 15.98
CA ARG A 368 1.19 -11.25 16.32
C ARG A 368 -0.31 -11.19 16.01
N ALA A 369 -0.93 -10.02 16.13
CA ALA A 369 -2.35 -9.82 15.89
C ALA A 369 -2.69 -9.76 14.38
N VAL A 370 -1.83 -9.14 13.55
CA VAL A 370 -2.15 -8.86 12.14
C VAL A 370 -1.24 -9.55 11.11
N GLY A 371 -0.08 -10.06 11.54
CA GLY A 371 1.02 -10.50 10.68
C GLY A 371 0.73 -11.73 9.83
N SER A 372 -0.22 -12.58 10.23
CA SER A 372 -0.59 -13.80 9.50
C SER A 372 -1.09 -13.53 8.07
N THR A 373 -1.67 -12.35 7.83
CA THR A 373 -2.20 -11.96 6.51
C THR A 373 -1.15 -11.26 5.62
N LEU A 374 -0.03 -10.84 6.20
CA LEU A 374 0.95 -9.99 5.52
C LEU A 374 1.87 -10.79 4.60
N LYS A 375 1.98 -10.30 3.36
CA LYS A 375 2.98 -10.73 2.36
C LYS A 375 4.12 -9.73 2.24
N ARG A 376 3.88 -8.45 2.52
CA ARG A 376 4.88 -7.39 2.48
C ARG A 376 4.84 -6.57 3.75
N LEU A 377 6.00 -6.38 4.37
CA LEU A 377 6.16 -5.56 5.56
C LEU A 377 7.33 -4.59 5.36
N THR A 378 7.08 -3.32 5.60
CA THR A 378 8.12 -2.28 5.63
C THR A 378 8.15 -1.64 7.01
N LEU A 379 9.30 -1.68 7.66
CA LEU A 379 9.56 -0.98 8.93
C LEU A 379 10.54 0.15 8.65
N ASN A 380 10.11 1.40 8.84
CA ASN A 380 10.90 2.58 8.61
C ASN A 380 11.07 3.35 9.93
N GLY A 381 12.29 3.54 10.41
CA GLY A 381 12.55 4.29 11.64
C GLY A 381 13.80 3.83 12.39
N PRO A 382 14.02 4.31 13.62
CA PRO A 382 15.12 3.85 14.47
C PRO A 382 14.95 2.35 14.76
N ARG A 383 15.98 1.55 14.48
CA ARG A 383 15.95 0.07 14.54
C ARG A 383 16.28 -0.51 15.91
N VAL A 384 16.17 0.27 16.97
CA VAL A 384 16.60 -0.20 18.30
C VAL A 384 15.66 -1.35 18.71
N ASP A 385 16.26 -2.52 18.98
CA ASP A 385 15.64 -3.74 19.52
C ASP A 385 14.66 -4.54 18.62
N ILE A 386 14.83 -4.50 17.29
CA ILE A 386 14.04 -5.35 16.38
C ILE A 386 14.81 -6.63 16.02
N ASP A 387 14.30 -7.79 16.45
CA ASP A 387 14.75 -9.11 16.00
C ASP A 387 13.94 -9.56 14.77
N GLU A 388 14.61 -9.73 13.62
CA GLU A 388 13.95 -10.18 12.40
C GLU A 388 13.36 -11.59 12.51
N ASN A 389 13.93 -12.48 13.34
CA ASN A 389 13.44 -13.84 13.47
C ASN A 389 12.04 -13.84 14.09
N TRP A 390 11.84 -13.03 15.13
CA TRP A 390 10.53 -12.84 15.73
C TRP A 390 9.48 -12.26 14.73
N ILE A 391 9.91 -11.38 13.82
CA ILE A 391 9.03 -10.88 12.74
C ILE A 391 8.60 -12.03 11.83
N LEU A 392 9.54 -12.88 11.43
CA LEU A 392 9.28 -14.03 10.55
C LEU A 392 8.37 -15.07 11.21
N GLU A 393 8.49 -15.26 12.53
CA GLU A 393 7.56 -16.09 13.32
C GLU A 393 6.14 -15.49 13.33
N SER A 394 6.02 -14.17 13.47
CA SER A 394 4.72 -13.49 13.54
C SER A 394 4.06 -13.30 12.17
N CYS A 395 4.84 -13.34 11.08
CA CYS A 395 4.39 -13.13 9.71
C CYS A 395 4.72 -14.34 8.81
N PRO A 396 4.02 -15.48 8.98
CA PRO A 396 4.33 -16.73 8.27
C PRO A 396 4.20 -16.63 6.74
N ASN A 397 3.40 -15.71 6.23
CA ASN A 397 3.15 -15.55 4.79
C ASN A 397 4.02 -14.48 4.13
N ILE A 398 5.06 -13.98 4.83
CA ILE A 398 5.89 -12.90 4.31
C ILE A 398 6.65 -13.36 3.05
N GLU A 399 6.57 -12.54 2.01
CA GLU A 399 7.32 -12.66 0.76
C GLU A 399 8.44 -11.61 0.70
N GLU A 400 8.23 -10.46 1.33
CA GLU A 400 9.17 -9.35 1.35
C GLU A 400 9.17 -8.60 2.69
N LEU A 401 10.36 -8.41 3.25
CA LEU A 401 10.61 -7.60 4.43
C LEU A 401 11.56 -6.46 4.06
N SER A 402 11.11 -5.22 4.23
CA SER A 402 11.95 -4.04 4.09
C SER A 402 12.19 -3.42 5.46
N THR A 403 13.45 -3.24 5.81
CA THR A 403 13.86 -2.48 6.99
C THR A 403 14.54 -1.22 6.49
N CYS A 404 14.15 -0.06 7.01
CA CYS A 404 14.66 1.25 6.62
C CYS A 404 15.00 2.06 7.87
N GLY A 405 16.12 2.78 7.85
CA GLY A 405 16.57 3.65 8.93
C GLY A 405 17.95 3.28 9.48
N GLY A 406 18.62 4.25 10.10
CA GLY A 406 20.00 4.09 10.60
C GLY A 406 21.04 4.03 9.47
N LEU A 407 22.09 3.23 9.67
CA LEU A 407 23.21 3.08 8.73
C LEU A 407 22.86 2.30 7.46
N VAL A 408 21.87 1.41 7.51
CA VAL A 408 21.56 0.49 6.42
C VAL A 408 20.06 0.51 6.14
N ASP A 409 19.63 0.50 4.88
CA ASP A 409 18.29 0.03 4.48
C ASP A 409 18.46 -1.30 3.74
N ALA A 410 17.61 -2.26 4.05
CA ALA A 410 17.68 -3.60 3.47
C ALA A 410 16.30 -4.05 3.02
N ARG A 411 16.25 -4.70 1.86
CA ARG A 411 15.06 -5.39 1.35
C ARG A 411 15.38 -6.87 1.18
N LEU A 412 14.73 -7.67 2.00
CA LEU A 412 14.83 -9.11 2.03
C LEU A 412 13.68 -9.72 1.23
N ASN A 413 13.99 -10.76 0.45
CA ASN A 413 13.03 -11.49 -0.36
C ASN A 413 12.99 -12.96 0.07
N PHE A 414 11.79 -13.43 0.41
CA PHE A 414 11.55 -14.80 0.84
C PHE A 414 10.64 -15.59 -0.12
N CYS A 415 10.35 -15.07 -1.31
CA CYS A 415 9.52 -15.75 -2.32
C CYS A 415 10.04 -17.17 -2.61
N GLY A 416 11.36 -17.38 -2.60
CA GLY A 416 11.97 -18.70 -2.81
C GLY A 416 11.57 -19.71 -1.73
N TYR A 417 11.65 -19.32 -0.46
CA TYR A 417 11.25 -20.16 0.68
C TYR A 417 9.75 -20.45 0.66
N ARG A 418 8.92 -19.46 0.31
CA ARG A 418 7.47 -19.66 0.19
C ARG A 418 7.10 -20.58 -0.98
N ALA A 419 7.75 -20.44 -2.14
CA ALA A 419 7.50 -21.29 -3.29
C ALA A 419 7.91 -22.76 -3.05
N SER A 420 8.94 -22.99 -2.22
CA SER A 420 9.43 -24.32 -1.85
C SER A 420 8.76 -24.91 -0.60
N ASN A 421 7.85 -24.17 0.07
CA ASN A 421 7.31 -24.51 1.39
C ASN A 421 8.39 -24.81 2.45
N GLU A 422 9.54 -24.12 2.35
CA GLU A 422 10.64 -24.26 3.30
C GLU A 422 10.46 -23.31 4.49
N PRO A 423 10.86 -23.72 5.71
CA PRO A 423 10.86 -22.82 6.87
C PRO A 423 11.80 -21.63 6.61
N PHE A 424 11.51 -20.50 7.25
CA PHE A 424 12.41 -19.35 7.16
C PHE A 424 13.75 -19.69 7.82
N PRO A 425 14.87 -19.22 7.25
CA PRO A 425 16.17 -19.36 7.89
C PRO A 425 16.26 -18.43 9.10
N GLU A 426 17.08 -18.82 10.06
CA GLU A 426 17.50 -17.93 11.15
C GLU A 426 18.42 -16.84 10.58
N LEU A 427 18.10 -15.58 10.87
CA LEU A 427 18.80 -14.41 10.38
C LEU A 427 19.52 -13.71 11.53
N ASN A 428 20.82 -13.49 11.37
CA ASN A 428 21.62 -12.68 12.30
C ASN A 428 21.95 -11.34 11.64
N CYS A 429 21.14 -10.32 11.89
CA CYS A 429 21.23 -9.06 11.16
C CYS A 429 22.02 -7.98 11.91
N TYR A 430 23.26 -7.72 11.50
CA TYR A 430 24.10 -6.66 12.07
C TYR A 430 23.95 -5.34 11.30
N TRP A 431 22.78 -4.70 11.32
CA TRP A 431 22.53 -3.48 10.54
C TRP A 431 23.38 -2.27 10.97
N ASP A 432 23.83 -2.24 12.23
CA ASP A 432 24.66 -1.17 12.77
C ASP A 432 26.18 -1.42 12.57
N ASP A 433 26.57 -2.61 12.12
CA ASP A 433 27.95 -2.95 11.77
C ASP A 433 28.07 -3.34 10.30
N VAL A 434 28.37 -2.34 9.47
CA VAL A 434 28.56 -2.50 8.02
C VAL A 434 29.66 -3.52 7.68
N ALA A 435 30.70 -3.64 8.51
CA ALA A 435 31.79 -4.58 8.24
C ALA A 435 31.36 -6.03 8.51
N ALA A 436 30.67 -6.28 9.62
CA ALA A 436 30.08 -7.59 9.92
C ALA A 436 29.04 -7.98 8.86
N LEU A 437 28.11 -7.07 8.53
CA LEU A 437 27.11 -7.29 7.49
C LEU A 437 27.74 -7.61 6.12
N ALA A 438 28.80 -6.89 5.73
CA ALA A 438 29.50 -7.18 4.48
C ALA A 438 30.17 -8.56 4.49
N SER A 439 30.67 -9.02 5.65
CA SER A 439 31.23 -10.36 5.81
C SER A 439 30.16 -11.44 5.64
N ASP A 440 28.98 -11.25 6.24
CA ASP A 440 27.86 -12.19 6.13
C ASP A 440 27.31 -12.27 4.71
N LEU A 441 27.14 -11.13 4.04
CA LEU A 441 26.70 -11.08 2.64
C LEU A 441 27.73 -11.65 1.66
N GLN A 442 29.00 -11.73 2.07
CA GLN A 442 30.07 -12.33 1.29
C GLN A 442 30.05 -13.87 1.35
N ASP A 443 29.50 -14.46 2.41
CA ASP A 443 29.45 -15.91 2.62
C ASP A 443 28.20 -16.54 1.96
N PRO A 444 28.36 -17.37 0.91
CA PRO A 444 27.23 -18.00 0.23
C PRO A 444 26.45 -19.00 1.11
N SER A 445 27.04 -19.47 2.21
CA SER A 445 26.38 -20.35 3.17
C SER A 445 25.51 -19.59 4.18
N ASN A 446 25.75 -18.29 4.35
CA ASN A 446 24.94 -17.44 5.22
C ASN A 446 23.58 -17.16 4.55
N PRO A 447 22.44 -17.42 5.21
CA PRO A 447 21.12 -17.17 4.64
C PRO A 447 20.88 -15.73 4.19
N LEU A 448 21.46 -14.75 4.88
CA LEU A 448 21.33 -13.33 4.52
C LEU A 448 21.85 -13.04 3.13
N SER A 449 22.93 -13.73 2.72
CA SER A 449 23.49 -13.55 1.37
C SER A 449 22.45 -13.84 0.29
N ASN A 450 21.55 -14.82 0.49
CA ASN A 450 20.54 -15.18 -0.50
C ASN A 450 19.23 -14.41 -0.36
N CYS A 451 18.92 -13.93 0.86
CA CYS A 451 17.69 -13.18 1.15
C CYS A 451 17.79 -11.69 0.79
N VAL A 452 18.94 -11.05 0.99
CA VAL A 452 19.10 -9.60 0.78
C VAL A 452 19.31 -9.29 -0.70
N HIS A 453 18.33 -8.64 -1.33
CA HIS A 453 18.38 -8.31 -2.77
C HIS A 453 18.69 -6.84 -3.02
N ARG A 454 18.25 -5.94 -2.14
CA ARG A 454 18.59 -4.51 -2.21
C ARG A 454 19.15 -4.02 -0.90
N LEU A 455 20.24 -3.27 -0.99
CA LEU A 455 20.94 -2.68 0.14
C LEU A 455 21.24 -1.20 -0.13
N ARG A 456 20.96 -0.33 0.83
CA ARG A 456 21.44 1.05 0.85
C ARG A 456 22.26 1.26 2.10
N VAL A 457 23.48 1.78 1.99
CA VAL A 457 24.39 2.01 3.12
C VAL A 457 24.75 3.48 3.21
N ARG A 458 24.49 4.08 4.36
CA ARG A 458 24.75 5.49 4.69
C ARG A 458 26.04 5.63 5.47
N LEU A 459 27.17 5.63 4.77
CA LEU A 459 28.48 5.80 5.39
C LEU A 459 28.71 7.24 5.89
N ASN A 460 27.94 8.21 5.39
CA ASN A 460 27.96 9.59 5.87
C ASN A 460 27.54 9.75 7.35
N PHE A 461 26.92 8.73 7.94
CA PHE A 461 26.55 8.67 9.37
C PHE A 461 27.62 7.97 10.24
N ILE A 462 28.70 7.46 9.66
CA ILE A 462 29.79 6.84 10.43
C ILE A 462 30.80 7.90 10.85
N ASP A 463 30.98 8.03 12.16
CA ASP A 463 32.03 8.88 12.72
C ASP A 463 33.41 8.23 12.58
N GLY A 464 34.36 9.02 12.06
CA GLY A 464 35.77 8.65 11.95
C GLY A 464 36.17 8.07 10.58
N ALA A 465 37.16 8.71 9.95
CA ALA A 465 37.65 8.34 8.63
C ALA A 465 38.17 6.89 8.54
N ARG A 466 38.72 6.34 9.64
CA ARG A 466 39.22 4.96 9.69
C ARG A 466 38.07 3.94 9.57
N ARG A 467 36.97 4.14 10.29
CA ARG A 467 35.80 3.24 10.28
C ARG A 467 35.10 3.27 8.93
N LEU A 468 34.94 4.46 8.34
CA LEU A 468 34.37 4.60 7.00
C LEU A 468 35.21 3.89 5.94
N LYS A 469 36.54 4.08 5.95
CA LYS A 469 37.45 3.39 5.02
C LYS A 469 37.39 1.86 5.18
N ALA A 470 37.27 1.37 6.41
CA ALA A 470 37.12 -0.05 6.67
C ALA A 470 35.78 -0.58 6.11
N ALA A 471 34.68 0.11 6.37
CA ALA A 471 33.36 -0.23 5.84
C ALA A 471 33.32 -0.22 4.30
N ALA A 472 33.87 0.81 3.67
CA ALA A 472 33.96 0.89 2.20
C ALA A 472 34.76 -0.28 1.60
N LYS A 473 35.91 -0.63 2.22
CA LYS A 473 36.71 -1.79 1.80
C LYS A 473 35.95 -3.11 1.98
N ALA A 474 35.23 -3.28 3.08
CA ALA A 474 34.43 -4.48 3.35
C ALA A 474 33.32 -4.64 2.29
N LEU A 475 32.60 -3.57 1.97
CA LEU A 475 31.58 -3.58 0.90
C LEU A 475 32.16 -3.93 -0.48
N LEU A 476 33.34 -3.40 -0.82
CA LEU A 476 34.03 -3.75 -2.06
C LEU A 476 34.47 -5.23 -2.10
N GLN A 477 34.91 -5.79 -0.96
CA GLN A 477 35.23 -7.21 -0.87
C GLN A 477 33.97 -8.09 -1.04
N MET A 478 32.87 -7.70 -0.39
CA MET A 478 31.59 -8.36 -0.54
C MET A 478 31.12 -8.39 -1.99
N LEU A 479 31.18 -7.26 -2.72
CA LEU A 479 30.77 -7.18 -4.12
C LEU A 479 31.55 -8.14 -5.05
N ARG A 480 32.80 -8.48 -4.71
CA ARG A 480 33.61 -9.43 -5.49
C ARG A 480 33.13 -10.88 -5.37
N ARG A 481 32.52 -11.24 -4.25
CA ARG A 481 32.16 -12.63 -3.93
C ARG A 481 30.66 -12.90 -3.95
N ASN A 482 29.86 -11.93 -3.52
CA ASN A 482 28.41 -12.03 -3.50
C ASN A 482 27.88 -12.23 -4.93
N LYS A 483 26.88 -13.11 -5.10
CA LYS A 483 26.28 -13.45 -6.40
C LYS A 483 24.77 -13.25 -6.45
N SER A 484 24.19 -12.60 -5.45
CA SER A 484 22.74 -12.53 -5.22
C SER A 484 22.23 -11.10 -5.07
N LEU A 485 23.06 -10.20 -4.52
CA LEU A 485 22.73 -8.80 -4.31
C LEU A 485 22.54 -8.10 -5.65
N GLU A 486 21.32 -7.62 -5.88
CA GLU A 486 20.89 -6.99 -7.14
C GLU A 486 21.14 -5.49 -7.13
N PHE A 487 20.99 -4.85 -5.97
CA PHE A 487 21.11 -3.40 -5.85
C PHE A 487 21.94 -3.02 -4.63
N LEU A 488 22.94 -2.17 -4.84
CA LEU A 488 23.71 -1.51 -3.77
C LEU A 488 23.76 -0.01 -4.02
N GLU A 489 23.30 0.79 -3.06
CA GLU A 489 23.54 2.23 -3.01
C GLU A 489 24.41 2.57 -1.80
N VAL A 490 25.53 3.24 -2.03
CA VAL A 490 26.43 3.73 -0.97
C VAL A 490 26.37 5.26 -0.95
N VAL A 491 25.94 5.83 0.18
CA VAL A 491 25.85 7.27 0.41
C VAL A 491 27.05 7.71 1.24
N VAL A 492 27.87 8.60 0.70
CA VAL A 492 29.10 9.11 1.31
C VAL A 492 29.12 10.64 1.31
N GLN A 493 30.11 11.23 1.99
CA GLN A 493 30.43 12.65 1.82
C GLN A 493 31.33 12.83 0.57
N PRO A 494 31.24 13.95 -0.18
CA PRO A 494 31.99 14.18 -1.42
C PRO A 494 33.52 13.98 -1.31
N LYS A 495 34.09 14.21 -0.13
CA LYS A 495 35.52 14.00 0.12
C LYS A 495 36.00 12.54 -0.05
N TYR A 496 35.08 11.58 -0.22
CA TYR A 496 35.38 10.16 -0.42
C TYR A 496 35.12 9.68 -1.87
N ASP A 497 34.96 10.60 -2.83
CA ASP A 497 34.76 10.31 -4.26
C ASP A 497 35.83 9.39 -4.87
N GLY A 498 37.02 9.29 -4.25
CA GLY A 498 38.07 8.37 -4.67
C GLY A 498 37.63 6.90 -4.77
N TYR A 499 36.58 6.48 -4.04
CA TYR A 499 36.04 5.12 -4.14
C TYR A 499 35.05 4.91 -5.29
N PHE A 500 34.56 5.99 -5.93
CA PHE A 500 33.53 5.92 -6.96
C PHE A 500 33.90 4.94 -8.09
N ALA A 501 35.12 5.06 -8.62
CA ALA A 501 35.59 4.21 -9.72
C ALA A 501 35.67 2.72 -9.32
N GLU A 502 36.01 2.42 -8.06
CA GLU A 502 36.09 1.04 -7.56
C GLU A 502 34.71 0.41 -7.45
N PHE A 503 33.72 1.12 -6.90
CA PHE A 503 32.33 0.63 -6.85
C PHE A 503 31.71 0.51 -8.23
N ARG A 504 31.97 1.48 -9.12
CA ARG A 504 31.41 1.50 -10.48
C ARG A 504 31.83 0.30 -11.32
N ARG A 505 33.02 -0.29 -11.08
CA ARG A 505 33.46 -1.53 -11.74
C ARG A 505 32.55 -2.72 -11.50
N HIS A 506 31.77 -2.71 -10.42
CA HIS A 506 30.82 -3.77 -10.08
C HIS A 506 29.40 -3.52 -10.61
N HIS A 507 29.15 -2.35 -11.21
CA HIS A 507 27.87 -2.04 -11.85
C HIS A 507 27.72 -2.86 -13.14
N ARG A 508 26.51 -3.39 -13.36
CA ARG A 508 26.11 -4.31 -14.45
C ARG A 508 26.82 -5.65 -14.49
N GLN A 509 27.39 -6.11 -13.38
CA GLN A 509 27.88 -7.48 -13.29
C GLN A 509 26.70 -8.46 -13.23
N PRO A 510 26.72 -9.57 -13.99
CA PRO A 510 25.67 -10.57 -13.93
C PRO A 510 25.69 -11.28 -12.57
N ILE A 511 24.49 -11.51 -12.01
CA ILE A 511 24.31 -12.25 -10.76
C ILE A 511 23.64 -13.61 -11.03
N GLY A 512 23.63 -14.50 -10.03
CA GLY A 512 23.14 -15.88 -10.14
C GLY A 512 21.62 -16.03 -10.28
N ARG A 513 20.90 -14.98 -10.70
CA ARG A 513 19.45 -14.96 -10.86
C ARG A 513 19.08 -14.72 -12.32
N ALA A 514 18.09 -15.45 -12.81
CA ALA A 514 17.50 -15.27 -14.13
C ALA A 514 16.46 -14.13 -14.13
N LEU A 515 16.60 -13.18 -15.05
CA LEU A 515 15.68 -12.08 -15.33
C LEU A 515 14.34 -12.59 -15.87
N LYS A 516 14.38 -13.60 -16.73
CA LYS A 516 13.20 -14.33 -17.22
C LYS A 516 13.50 -15.83 -17.13
N PRO A 517 12.77 -16.60 -16.30
CA PRO A 517 12.87 -18.04 -16.34
C PRO A 517 12.52 -18.53 -17.74
N LEU A 518 13.26 -19.51 -18.27
CA LEU A 518 12.93 -20.15 -19.55
C LEU A 518 11.44 -20.57 -19.57
N PRO A 519 10.70 -20.28 -20.66
CA PRO A 519 9.31 -20.67 -20.83
C PRO A 519 9.09 -22.16 -20.55
N ARG A 520 7.93 -22.52 -20.00
CA ARG A 520 7.61 -23.91 -19.66
C ARG A 520 7.62 -24.81 -20.90
N GLU A 521 7.17 -24.32 -22.06
CA GLU A 521 7.24 -25.10 -23.30
C GLU A 521 8.70 -25.37 -23.72
N GLY A 522 9.59 -24.38 -23.58
CA GLY A 522 11.01 -24.53 -23.89
C GLY A 522 11.73 -25.52 -22.97
N LYS A 523 11.40 -25.48 -21.66
CA LYS A 523 11.91 -26.47 -20.70
C LYS A 523 11.39 -27.88 -21.01
N ALA A 524 10.10 -28.02 -21.32
CA ALA A 524 9.47 -29.29 -21.65
C ALA A 524 10.04 -29.90 -22.95
N ALA A 525 10.25 -29.08 -23.97
CA ALA A 525 10.87 -29.50 -25.23
C ALA A 525 12.31 -30.01 -25.02
N PHE A 526 13.12 -29.28 -24.24
CA PHE A 526 14.49 -29.71 -23.92
C PHE A 526 14.54 -31.02 -23.15
N ILE A 527 13.67 -31.19 -22.13
CA ILE A 527 13.57 -32.44 -21.37
C ILE A 527 13.11 -33.59 -22.28
N SER A 528 12.15 -33.36 -23.18
CA SER A 528 11.65 -34.37 -24.12
C SER A 528 12.77 -34.96 -25.01
N VAL A 529 13.71 -34.12 -25.47
CA VAL A 529 14.87 -34.56 -26.26
C VAL A 529 15.83 -35.40 -25.44
N LEU A 530 16.12 -35.00 -24.19
CA LEU A 530 17.00 -35.74 -23.29
C LEU A 530 16.42 -37.12 -22.90
N SER A 531 15.11 -37.18 -22.65
CA SER A 531 14.42 -38.45 -22.34
C SER A 531 14.41 -39.41 -23.52
N ARG A 532 14.28 -38.92 -24.77
CA ARG A 532 14.37 -39.76 -25.98
C ARG A 532 15.75 -40.41 -26.17
N GLN A 533 16.83 -39.71 -25.85
CA GLN A 533 18.19 -40.25 -25.99
C GLN A 533 18.54 -41.30 -24.94
N GLN A 534 17.87 -41.29 -23.78
CA GLN A 534 18.03 -42.35 -22.76
C GLN A 534 17.28 -43.63 -23.12
N ALA A 535 16.13 -43.53 -23.78
CA ALA A 535 15.36 -44.69 -24.25
C ALA A 535 16.06 -45.51 -25.35
N THR A 536 17.04 -44.93 -26.04
CA THR A 536 17.82 -45.58 -27.10
C THR A 536 19.07 -46.30 -26.61
N LYS A 537 19.39 -46.29 -25.30
CA LYS A 537 20.52 -47.04 -24.75
C LYS A 537 20.05 -48.41 -24.23
N THR A 538 20.65 -49.47 -24.78
CA THR A 538 20.39 -50.87 -24.45
C THR A 538 20.53 -51.13 -22.94
N GLN A 539 19.70 -52.03 -22.41
CA GLN A 539 19.48 -52.31 -20.98
C GLN A 539 20.71 -52.71 -20.13
N GLU A 540 21.93 -52.82 -20.68
CA GLU A 540 23.10 -53.28 -19.94
C GLU A 540 23.89 -52.19 -19.19
N GLU A 541 23.69 -50.88 -19.47
CA GLU A 541 24.39 -49.80 -18.75
C GLU A 541 23.59 -49.19 -17.56
N LEU A 542 22.40 -49.69 -17.25
CA LEU A 542 21.45 -49.10 -16.28
C LEU A 542 21.78 -49.34 -14.79
N ARG A 543 22.97 -49.85 -14.45
CA ARG A 543 23.42 -50.03 -13.05
C ARG A 543 24.38 -48.93 -12.56
N LYS A 544 24.10 -47.65 -12.86
CA LYS A 544 24.74 -46.51 -12.17
C LYS A 544 23.70 -45.50 -11.66
N PRO A 545 23.86 -44.97 -10.43
CA PRO A 545 22.90 -44.07 -9.82
C PRO A 545 23.03 -42.66 -10.43
N GLY A 546 22.35 -42.41 -11.56
CA GLY A 546 22.52 -41.16 -12.34
C GLY A 546 21.31 -40.22 -12.38
N ILE A 547 20.19 -40.54 -11.74
CA ILE A 547 18.94 -39.77 -11.87
C ILE A 547 19.02 -38.43 -11.12
N GLY A 548 19.74 -38.37 -9.98
CA GLY A 548 19.94 -37.12 -9.23
C GLY A 548 20.90 -36.12 -9.91
N GLN A 549 21.94 -36.61 -10.60
CA GLN A 549 22.93 -35.76 -11.27
C GLN A 549 22.39 -35.10 -12.53
N LEU A 550 21.54 -35.80 -13.30
CA LEU A 550 20.94 -35.22 -14.52
C LEU A 550 20.01 -34.03 -14.19
N ASN A 551 19.24 -34.13 -13.11
CA ASN A 551 18.37 -33.04 -12.66
C ASN A 551 19.16 -31.77 -12.30
N HIS A 552 20.33 -31.92 -11.68
CA HIS A 552 21.21 -30.80 -11.36
C HIS A 552 21.83 -30.16 -12.61
N VAL A 553 22.25 -30.98 -13.58
CA VAL A 553 22.82 -30.49 -14.85
C VAL A 553 21.76 -29.76 -15.69
N VAL A 554 20.55 -30.31 -15.80
CA VAL A 554 19.44 -29.67 -16.54
C VAL A 554 19.02 -28.35 -15.87
N LYS A 555 18.97 -28.30 -14.53
CA LYS A 555 18.73 -27.07 -13.78
C LYS A 555 19.79 -26.01 -14.08
N ASN A 556 21.05 -26.40 -14.16
CA ASN A 556 22.16 -25.49 -14.50
C ASN A 556 22.09 -25.00 -15.95
N ILE A 557 21.72 -25.86 -16.91
CA ILE A 557 21.55 -25.47 -18.31
C ILE A 557 20.43 -24.43 -18.44
N PHE A 558 19.30 -24.65 -17.75
CA PHE A 558 18.22 -23.67 -17.75
C PHE A 558 18.57 -22.37 -17.03
N ALA A 559 19.37 -22.43 -15.97
CA ALA A 559 19.87 -21.23 -15.31
C ALA A 559 20.85 -20.45 -16.21
N PHE A 560 21.69 -21.15 -16.98
CA PHE A 560 22.65 -20.53 -17.90
C PHE A 560 22.00 -19.91 -19.14
N ALA A 561 20.98 -20.56 -19.68
CA ALA A 561 20.28 -20.10 -20.88
C ALA A 561 19.24 -18.99 -20.59
N ALA A 562 19.03 -18.63 -19.33
CA ALA A 562 18.19 -17.50 -18.96
C ALA A 562 19.03 -16.21 -18.85
N ASP A 563 18.50 -15.08 -19.33
CA ASP A 563 19.18 -13.79 -19.21
C ASP A 563 19.47 -13.48 -17.75
N PRO A 564 20.73 -13.23 -17.34
CA PRO A 564 21.04 -12.95 -15.95
C PRO A 564 20.55 -11.54 -15.57
N VAL A 565 20.09 -11.39 -14.33
CA VAL A 565 19.88 -10.07 -13.73
C VAL A 565 21.25 -9.38 -13.63
N LEU A 566 21.29 -8.09 -13.96
CA LEU A 566 22.50 -7.28 -13.88
C LEU A 566 22.48 -6.46 -12.59
N ARG A 567 23.54 -6.57 -11.78
CA ARG A 567 23.67 -5.81 -10.54
C ARG A 567 23.72 -4.31 -10.79
N GLU A 568 22.98 -3.55 -10.02
CA GLU A 568 23.04 -2.10 -9.99
C GLU A 568 23.83 -1.61 -8.77
N VAL A 569 25.00 -1.01 -9.02
CA VAL A 569 25.80 -0.34 -7.98
C VAL A 569 25.77 1.18 -8.21
N TYR A 570 25.39 1.92 -7.17
CA TYR A 570 25.39 3.38 -7.10
C TYR A 570 26.24 3.85 -5.93
N PHE A 571 27.01 4.91 -6.17
CA PHE A 571 27.85 5.57 -5.19
C PHE A 571 27.55 7.07 -5.30
N ARG A 572 27.10 7.68 -4.20
CA ARG A 572 26.56 9.04 -4.16
C ARG A 572 27.11 9.84 -3.01
#